data_AF-A0A498I7G3-F1
#
_entry.id   AF-A0A498I7G3-F1
#
_cell.length_a   1.000
_cell.length_b   1.000
_cell.length_c   1.000
_cell.angle_alpha   90.00
_cell.angle_beta   90.00
_cell.angle_gamma   90.00
#
_symmetry.space_group_name_H-M   'P 1'
#
loop_
_entity.id
_entity.type
_entity.pdbx_description
1 polymer ?
#
loop_
_entity_poly.entity_id
_entity_poly.type
_entity_poly.pdbx_seq_one_letter_code
_entity_poly.pdbx_strand_id
1 'polypeptide(L)'
;MHRKQRQTQIAGTNPRRRGDSPVTRPQSGPTRRARESGGGMREGDQLVRLPRPRMISEPEVTINERTECCDFLVIESDGLWDVVSNEGTCQVVGRCLDAHKKMRSSEGMRRTNAAALLAQLALARGSKDKITVIVVELNKSSA
;
A
#
# COMPACT_ATOMS: atom_id res chain seq x y z
N MET A 1 -13.05 9.04 15.89
CA MET A 1 -12.25 9.29 14.67
C MET A 1 -11.63 7.96 14.24
N HIS A 2 -12.21 7.33 13.21
CA HIS A 2 -11.84 5.99 12.79
C HIS A 2 -10.61 6.06 11.88
N ARG A 3 -9.46 5.59 12.40
CA ARG A 3 -8.18 5.56 11.69
C ARG A 3 -8.15 4.28 10.85
N LYS A 4 -8.37 4.36 9.54
CA LYS A 4 -8.05 3.27 8.62
C LYS A 4 -6.52 3.17 8.56
N GLN A 5 -5.96 2.09 9.08
CA GLN A 5 -4.57 1.72 8.82
C GLN A 5 -4.46 1.34 7.34
N ARG A 6 -3.58 2.02 6.59
CA ARG A 6 -3.24 1.64 5.23
C ARG A 6 -2.43 0.34 5.30
N GLN A 7 -2.99 -0.73 4.75
CA GLN A 7 -2.37 -2.03 4.66
C GLN A 7 -1.87 -2.16 3.22
N THR A 8 -0.57 -2.05 3.00
CA THR A 8 0.04 -2.37 1.70
C THR A 8 -0.05 -3.88 1.53
N GLN A 9 -0.98 -4.34 0.70
CA GLN A 9 -1.06 -5.73 0.29
C GLN A 9 -0.38 -5.89 -1.06
N ILE A 10 0.87 -6.36 -1.04
CA ILE A 10 1.41 -7.11 -2.17
C ILE A 10 0.67 -8.45 -2.14
N ALA A 11 -0.02 -8.82 -3.22
CA ALA A 11 -0.72 -10.09 -3.32
C ALA A 11 0.28 -11.25 -3.31
N GLY A 12 0.59 -11.75 -2.11
CA GLY A 12 1.23 -13.03 -1.83
C GLY A 12 0.30 -13.88 -0.94
N THR A 13 0.20 -15.16 -1.26
CA THR A 13 -0.78 -16.15 -0.76
C THR A 13 -0.93 -16.25 0.77
N ASN A 14 -2.19 -16.40 1.25
CA ASN A 14 -2.63 -16.39 2.66
C ASN A 14 -2.18 -17.63 3.50
N PRO A 15 -1.78 -17.47 4.80
CA PRO A 15 -1.38 -18.53 5.72
C PRO A 15 -2.50 -19.01 6.66
N ARG A 16 -2.35 -20.20 7.25
CA ARG A 16 -3.26 -20.75 8.28
C ARG A 16 -2.77 -20.43 9.72
N ARG A 17 -3.73 -19.92 10.52
CA ARG A 17 -3.91 -19.77 11.99
C ARG A 17 -3.01 -20.67 12.89
N ARG A 18 -2.70 -20.38 14.16
CA ARG A 18 -3.56 -19.97 15.31
C ARG A 18 -2.68 -19.89 16.58
N GLY A 19 -2.96 -19.00 17.54
CA GLY A 19 -2.42 -19.14 18.92
C GLY A 19 -2.39 -17.86 19.76
N ASP A 20 -3.47 -17.57 20.48
CA ASP A 20 -3.61 -16.51 21.49
C ASP A 20 -2.99 -16.89 22.85
N SER A 21 -2.50 -15.90 23.61
CA SER A 21 -2.60 -15.84 25.07
C SER A 21 -2.28 -14.42 25.59
N PRO A 22 -3.06 -13.86 26.55
CA PRO A 22 -2.83 -12.53 27.11
C PRO A 22 -1.94 -12.56 28.37
N VAL A 23 -0.97 -11.66 28.46
CA VAL A 23 -0.12 -11.46 29.66
C VAL A 23 -0.84 -10.56 30.68
N THR A 24 -0.91 -11.08 31.91
CA THR A 24 -1.50 -10.50 33.12
C THR A 24 -0.64 -9.36 33.69
N ARG A 25 -1.32 -8.36 34.26
CA ARG A 25 -0.75 -7.18 34.94
C ARG A 25 -0.56 -7.47 36.44
N PRO A 26 0.59 -7.17 37.09
CA PRO A 26 0.68 -7.21 38.54
C PRO A 26 0.29 -5.88 39.18
N GLN A 27 -0.22 -6.00 40.41
CA GLN A 27 -0.78 -4.96 41.26
C GLN A 27 0.25 -4.14 42.05
N SER A 28 -0.28 -3.04 42.59
CA SER A 28 0.23 -1.98 43.45
C SER A 28 1.03 -2.35 44.70
N GLY A 29 1.90 -1.41 45.12
CA GLY A 29 2.33 -1.20 46.52
C GLY A 29 2.73 0.28 46.76
N PRO A 30 2.57 0.84 47.98
CA PRO A 30 2.51 2.29 48.22
C PRO A 30 3.78 2.85 48.87
N THR A 31 4.12 4.15 48.69
CA THR A 31 4.81 4.91 49.75
C THR A 31 4.77 6.44 49.62
N ARG A 32 4.32 7.05 50.72
CA ARG A 32 4.67 8.34 51.34
C ARG A 32 4.50 9.69 50.62
N ARG A 33 3.66 10.51 51.28
CA ARG A 33 3.55 11.97 51.24
C ARG A 33 4.91 12.67 51.38
N ALA A 34 5.13 13.67 50.53
CA ALA A 34 5.88 14.87 50.88
C ALA A 34 5.05 16.09 50.45
N ARG A 35 4.85 16.99 51.40
CA ARG A 35 4.18 18.28 51.27
C ARG A 35 5.28 19.28 50.96
N GLU A 36 5.26 19.91 49.78
CA GLU A 36 6.13 21.05 49.51
C GLU A 36 5.34 22.22 48.94
N SER A 37 5.67 23.37 49.51
CA SER A 37 5.01 24.65 49.46
C SER A 37 5.13 25.33 48.10
N GLY A 38 4.18 26.23 47.84
CA GLY A 38 4.11 27.03 46.63
C GLY A 38 5.36 27.86 46.34
N GLY A 39 5.69 27.91 45.05
CA GLY A 39 6.49 28.96 44.42
C GLY A 39 5.80 29.26 43.09
N GLY A 40 5.34 30.51 42.91
CA GLY A 40 4.62 30.95 41.72
C GLY A 40 5.46 30.78 40.46
N MET A 41 4.91 30.08 39.47
CA MET A 41 5.48 30.05 38.13
C MET A 41 5.00 31.29 37.38
N ARG A 42 5.99 32.11 36.99
CA ARG A 42 5.83 33.32 36.21
C ARG A 42 5.23 32.96 34.84
N GLU A 43 4.32 33.81 34.42
CA GLU A 43 3.73 33.87 33.10
C GLU A 43 4.82 34.18 32.07
N GLY A 44 5.32 33.16 31.40
CA GLY A 44 6.35 33.26 30.38
C GLY A 44 6.84 31.86 30.00
N ASP A 45 6.76 31.54 28.71
CA ASP A 45 7.29 30.31 28.09
C ASP A 45 6.34 29.10 28.06
N GLN A 46 5.08 29.32 27.69
CA GLN A 46 4.31 28.27 27.01
C GLN A 46 4.82 28.09 25.57
N LEU A 47 6.02 27.50 25.41
CA LEU A 47 6.45 26.97 24.12
C LEU A 47 5.47 25.86 23.75
N VAL A 48 4.54 26.16 22.83
CA VAL A 48 3.59 25.20 22.28
C VAL A 48 4.37 23.99 21.79
N ARG A 49 4.26 22.88 22.53
CA ARG A 49 4.90 21.62 22.18
C ARG A 49 4.24 21.09 20.92
N LEU A 50 4.79 21.42 19.76
CA LEU A 50 4.39 20.81 18.50
C LEU A 50 4.58 19.29 18.63
N PRO A 51 3.58 18.48 18.26
CA PRO A 51 3.69 17.03 18.29
C PRO A 51 4.93 16.61 17.51
N ARG A 52 5.74 15.70 18.06
CA ARG A 52 6.88 15.14 17.32
C ARG A 52 6.36 14.60 15.98
N PRO A 53 7.02 14.91 14.85
CA PRO A 53 6.62 14.38 13.56
C PRO A 53 6.68 12.86 13.65
N ARG A 54 5.53 12.20 13.51
CA ARG A 54 5.40 10.73 13.50
C ARG A 54 5.56 10.16 12.10
N MET A 55 6.19 10.91 11.21
CA MET A 55 6.38 10.58 9.81
C MET A 55 7.87 10.33 9.61
N ILE A 56 8.20 9.13 9.15
CA ILE A 56 9.53 8.78 8.67
C ILE A 56 9.50 8.83 7.14
N SER A 57 10.61 9.24 6.54
CA SER A 57 10.79 9.24 5.08
C SER A 57 11.54 7.99 4.60
N GLU A 58 11.88 7.07 5.52
CA GLU A 58 12.50 5.79 5.21
C GLU A 58 11.45 4.88 4.54
N PRO A 59 11.68 4.42 3.30
CA PRO A 59 10.76 3.52 2.63
C PRO A 59 10.88 2.09 3.15
N GLU A 60 9.83 1.31 2.97
CA GLU A 60 9.92 -0.15 3.04
C GLU A 60 10.51 -0.67 1.72
N VAL A 61 11.58 -1.45 1.80
CA VAL A 61 12.26 -2.03 0.63
C VAL A 61 12.05 -3.53 0.61
N THR A 62 11.59 -4.06 -0.52
CA THR A 62 11.42 -5.50 -0.73
C THR A 62 12.17 -5.93 -1.98
N ILE A 63 12.95 -7.00 -1.88
CA ILE A 63 13.63 -7.65 -3.00
C ILE A 63 12.88 -8.95 -3.29
N ASN A 64 12.40 -9.10 -4.52
CA ASN A 64 11.72 -10.30 -4.97
C ASN A 64 12.49 -10.89 -6.16
N GLU A 65 12.79 -12.18 -6.10
CA GLU A 65 13.33 -12.91 -7.24
C GLU A 65 12.27 -13.03 -8.33
N ARG A 66 12.69 -12.84 -9.58
CA ARG A 66 11.77 -12.94 -10.71
C ARG A 66 11.56 -14.41 -11.07
N THR A 67 10.34 -14.87 -10.93
CA THR A 67 9.93 -16.22 -11.35
C THR A 67 9.34 -16.18 -12.77
N GLU A 68 9.27 -17.34 -13.41
CA GLU A 68 8.68 -17.50 -14.75
C GLU A 68 7.15 -17.24 -14.79
N CYS A 69 6.50 -17.21 -13.62
CA CYS A 69 5.10 -16.85 -13.49
C CYS A 69 4.85 -15.34 -13.37
N CYS A 70 5.89 -14.52 -13.32
CA CYS A 70 5.79 -13.06 -13.33
C CYS A 70 5.79 -12.51 -14.77
N ASP A 71 4.61 -12.31 -15.36
CA ASP A 71 4.47 -11.76 -16.72
C ASP A 71 4.58 -10.22 -16.77
N PHE A 72 4.21 -9.51 -15.69
CA PHE A 72 4.20 -8.05 -15.64
C PHE A 72 4.28 -7.51 -14.20
N LEU A 73 4.61 -6.22 -14.08
CA LEU A 73 4.53 -5.43 -12.86
C LEU A 73 3.59 -4.24 -13.07
N VAL A 74 2.72 -3.97 -12.10
CA VAL A 74 1.88 -2.77 -12.06
C VAL A 74 2.29 -1.91 -10.87
N ILE A 75 2.53 -0.62 -11.14
CA ILE A 75 2.78 0.40 -10.11
C ILE A 75 1.69 1.45 -10.26
N GLU A 76 1.03 1.79 -9.16
CA GLU A 76 -0.16 2.62 -9.21
C GLU A 76 -0.45 3.35 -7.87
N SER A 77 -1.02 4.55 -7.95
CA SER A 77 -1.52 5.38 -6.85
C SER A 77 -2.91 4.96 -6.34
N ASP A 78 -3.15 4.81 -5.03
CA ASP A 78 -4.46 4.46 -4.41
C ASP A 78 -5.80 4.72 -5.17
N GLY A 79 -5.95 5.81 -5.92
CA GLY A 79 -6.95 6.01 -6.96
C GLY A 79 -7.36 4.80 -7.86
N LEU A 80 -6.48 3.86 -8.26
CA LEU A 80 -6.93 2.60 -8.92
C LEU A 80 -7.32 1.55 -7.87
N TRP A 81 -6.45 1.29 -6.88
CA TRP A 81 -6.62 0.19 -5.94
C TRP A 81 -7.86 0.31 -5.05
N ASP A 82 -8.37 1.52 -4.86
CA ASP A 82 -9.62 1.78 -4.14
C ASP A 82 -10.86 1.22 -4.87
N VAL A 83 -10.79 1.05 -6.20
CA VAL A 83 -11.95 0.63 -7.03
C VAL A 83 -11.66 -0.58 -7.93
N VAL A 84 -10.41 -0.99 -8.09
CA VAL A 84 -9.99 -2.18 -8.85
C VAL A 84 -9.16 -3.10 -7.97
N SER A 85 -9.55 -4.37 -7.89
CA SER A 85 -8.81 -5.39 -7.15
C SER A 85 -7.55 -5.83 -7.89
N ASN A 86 -6.58 -6.36 -7.15
CA ASN A 86 -5.36 -6.97 -7.72
C ASN A 86 -5.67 -7.98 -8.82
N GLU A 87 -6.64 -8.87 -8.60
CA GLU A 87 -7.08 -9.85 -9.61
C GLU A 87 -7.68 -9.19 -10.86
N GLY A 88 -8.53 -8.16 -10.67
CA GLY A 88 -9.11 -7.41 -11.78
C GLY A 88 -8.04 -6.72 -12.63
N THR A 89 -7.04 -6.13 -11.97
CA THR A 89 -5.89 -5.54 -12.63
C THR A 89 -5.11 -6.59 -13.42
N CYS A 90 -4.83 -7.75 -12.82
CA CYS A 90 -4.13 -8.83 -13.49
C CYS A 90 -4.86 -9.36 -14.72
N GLN A 91 -6.19 -9.52 -14.65
CA GLN A 91 -6.99 -9.95 -15.79
C GLN A 91 -6.94 -8.94 -16.94
N VAL A 92 -7.06 -7.64 -16.65
CA VAL A 92 -7.02 -6.59 -17.68
C VAL A 92 -5.65 -6.55 -18.36
N VAL A 93 -4.57 -6.55 -17.57
CA VAL A 93 -3.20 -6.49 -18.11
C VAL A 93 -2.88 -7.76 -18.89
N GLY A 94 -3.17 -8.94 -18.33
CA GLY A 94 -2.94 -10.23 -19.00
C GLY A 94 -3.62 -10.31 -20.37
N ARG A 95 -4.90 -9.93 -20.44
CA ARG A 95 -5.64 -9.89 -21.72
C ARG A 95 -5.00 -8.95 -22.74
N CYS A 96 -4.50 -7.79 -22.30
CA CYS A 96 -3.82 -6.84 -23.18
C CYS A 96 -2.50 -7.41 -23.72
N LEU A 97 -1.69 -8.03 -22.86
CA LEU A 97 -0.41 -8.63 -23.24
C LEU A 97 -0.61 -9.84 -24.17
N ASP A 98 -1.62 -10.69 -23.89
CA ASP A 98 -1.96 -11.82 -24.73
C ASP A 98 -2.45 -11.38 -26.12
N ALA A 99 -3.25 -10.32 -26.18
CA ALA A 99 -3.68 -9.71 -27.44
C ALA A 99 -2.47 -9.18 -28.23
N HIS A 100 -1.52 -8.52 -27.56
CA HIS A 100 -0.30 -8.03 -28.22
C HIS A 100 0.57 -9.15 -28.78
N LYS A 101 0.72 -10.27 -28.05
CA LYS A 101 1.46 -11.44 -28.51
C LYS A 101 0.83 -12.05 -29.76
N LYS A 102 -0.51 -12.19 -29.78
CA LYS A 102 -1.25 -12.70 -30.95
C LYS A 102 -1.16 -11.75 -32.15
N MET A 103 -1.23 -10.44 -31.93
CA MET A 103 -1.19 -9.42 -33.00
C MET A 103 0.19 -9.21 -33.61
N ARG A 104 1.28 -9.61 -32.94
CA ARG A 104 2.61 -9.65 -33.59
C ARG A 104 2.65 -10.59 -34.80
N SER A 105 1.67 -11.49 -34.96
CA SER A 105 1.49 -12.33 -36.15
C SER A 105 0.53 -11.75 -37.20
N SER A 106 -0.20 -10.67 -36.88
CA SER A 106 -1.25 -10.09 -37.71
C SER A 106 -1.12 -8.57 -37.71
N GLU A 107 -0.52 -8.06 -38.79
CA GLU A 107 -0.25 -6.65 -39.02
C GLU A 107 -1.56 -5.88 -39.26
N GLY A 108 -2.11 -5.23 -38.21
CA GLY A 108 -3.26 -4.34 -38.42
C GLY A 108 -4.08 -3.95 -37.19
N MET A 109 -4.02 -4.67 -36.06
CA MET A 109 -4.84 -4.34 -34.90
C MET A 109 -4.11 -3.44 -33.89
N ARG A 110 -4.77 -2.36 -33.47
CA ARG A 110 -4.24 -1.37 -32.52
C ARG A 110 -3.84 -2.06 -31.20
N ARG A 111 -2.58 -1.90 -30.79
CA ARG A 111 -2.10 -2.34 -29.47
C ARG A 111 -2.92 -1.66 -28.37
N THR A 112 -3.62 -2.44 -27.56
CA THR A 112 -4.36 -1.95 -26.40
C THR A 112 -3.39 -1.53 -25.29
N ASN A 113 -3.38 -0.26 -24.91
CA ASN A 113 -2.56 0.21 -23.80
C ASN A 113 -3.20 -0.21 -22.47
N ALA A 114 -2.63 -1.21 -21.81
CA ALA A 114 -3.14 -1.75 -20.54
C ALA A 114 -3.26 -0.69 -19.45
N ALA A 115 -2.28 0.22 -19.34
CA ALA A 115 -2.30 1.30 -18.35
C ALA A 115 -3.49 2.25 -18.58
N ALA A 116 -3.74 2.61 -19.84
CA ALA A 116 -4.88 3.47 -20.18
C ALA A 116 -6.23 2.78 -19.88
N LEU A 117 -6.34 1.48 -20.16
CA LEU A 117 -7.55 0.71 -19.86
C LEU A 117 -7.81 0.59 -18.35
N LEU A 118 -6.76 0.39 -17.55
CA LEU A 118 -6.88 0.39 -16.09
C LEU A 118 -7.34 1.76 -15.56
N ALA A 119 -6.77 2.85 -16.06
CA ALA A 119 -7.18 4.19 -15.68
C ALA A 119 -8.64 4.47 -16.06
N GLN A 120 -9.06 4.08 -17.27
CA GLN A 120 -10.46 4.19 -17.69
C GLN A 120 -11.40 3.33 -16.85
N LEU A 121 -10.98 2.11 -16.48
CA LEU A 121 -11.75 1.25 -15.60
C LEU A 121 -11.94 1.86 -14.21
N ALA A 122 -10.90 2.47 -13.63
CA ALA A 122 -11.00 3.19 -12.36
C ALA A 122 -12.00 4.35 -12.43
N LEU A 123 -11.92 5.16 -13.49
CA LEU A 123 -12.85 6.26 -13.71
C LEU A 123 -14.29 5.76 -13.86
N ALA A 124 -14.51 4.71 -14.66
CA ALA A 124 -15.83 4.10 -14.87
C ALA A 124 -16.42 3.51 -13.58
N ARG A 125 -15.56 3.08 -12.63
CA ARG A 125 -15.97 2.60 -11.32
C ARG A 125 -16.13 3.71 -10.27
N GLY A 126 -15.95 4.96 -10.67
CA GLY A 126 -16.22 6.12 -9.83
C GLY A 126 -15.06 6.52 -8.92
N SER A 127 -13.82 6.22 -9.29
CA SER A 127 -12.66 6.78 -8.60
C SER A 127 -12.70 8.32 -8.69
N LYS A 128 -12.45 8.96 -7.56
CA LYS A 128 -12.45 10.43 -7.40
C LYS A 128 -11.07 10.98 -7.12
N ASP A 129 -10.05 10.12 -7.08
CA ASP A 129 -8.67 10.51 -6.83
C ASP A 129 -7.89 10.64 -8.13
N LYS A 130 -6.66 11.14 -8.02
CA LYS A 130 -5.69 11.12 -9.12
C LYS A 130 -5.31 9.67 -9.39
N ILE A 131 -5.38 9.28 -10.67
CA ILE A 131 -5.03 7.93 -11.10
C ILE A 131 -3.75 8.02 -11.92
N THR A 132 -2.72 7.29 -11.49
CA THR A 132 -1.43 7.20 -12.18
C THR A 132 -1.01 5.74 -12.26
N VAL A 133 -1.01 5.17 -13.47
CA VAL A 133 -0.75 3.74 -13.69
C VAL A 133 0.49 3.55 -14.56
N ILE A 134 1.40 2.70 -14.10
CA ILE A 134 2.55 2.21 -14.87
C ILE A 134 2.43 0.70 -14.98
N VAL A 135 2.51 0.18 -16.22
CA VAL A 135 2.53 -1.25 -16.49
C VAL A 135 3.85 -1.59 -17.18
N VAL A 136 4.59 -2.52 -16.60
CA VAL A 136 5.88 -3.02 -17.12
C VAL A 136 5.68 -4.47 -17.55
N GLU A 137 5.82 -4.76 -18.84
CA GLU A 137 5.90 -6.14 -19.33
C GLU A 137 7.27 -6.73 -18.95
N LEU A 138 7.28 -7.92 -18.35
CA LEU A 138 8.51 -8.59 -17.94
C LEU A 138 8.89 -9.64 -18.98
N ASN A 139 10.06 -9.47 -19.61
CA ASN A 139 10.59 -10.48 -20.53
C ASN A 139 10.92 -11.76 -19.79
N LYS A 140 10.46 -12.91 -20.28
CA LYS A 140 10.94 -14.20 -19.77
C LYS A 140 12.44 -14.30 -20.02
N SER A 141 13.21 -14.54 -18.97
CA SER A 141 14.63 -14.83 -19.10
C SER A 141 14.75 -16.16 -19.85
N SER A 142 15.28 -16.12 -21.08
CA SER A 142 15.78 -17.31 -21.75
C SER A 142 17.01 -17.77 -20.98
N ALA A 143 16.83 -18.75 -20.10
CA ALA A 143 17.94 -19.51 -19.54
C ALA A 143 18.44 -20.54 -20.56
#